data_AF-A0A953Q4W1-F1
#
_entry.id   AF-A0A953Q4W1-F1
#
_cell.length_a   1.000
_cell.length_b   1.000
_cell.length_c   1.000
_cell.angle_alpha   90.00
_cell.angle_beta   90.00
_cell.angle_gamma   90.00
#
_symmetry.space_group_name_H-M   'P 1'
#
loop_
_entity.id
_entity.type
_entity.pdbx_description
1 polymer ?
#
loop_
_entity_poly.entity_id
_entity_poly.type
_entity_poly.pdbx_seq_one_letter_code
_entity_poly.pdbx_strand_id
1 'polypeptide(L)'
;MSEDVHQRAARLIAAECVEGLAAGERTWLEEHLEHCADCAAHGRAIEEALRALRAVSVPVRPALLAATQLRVRLRARELHEQRSRMRALCISCALSWILGVVTAPLLWRAFAWVGRSLALPDIVWMASFALWWIVPAAVGGTLAWWRSRVARENGYAAGLPR
;
A
#
# COMPACT_ATOMS: atom_id res chain seq x y z
N MET A 1 8.91 20.34 -45.00
CA MET A 1 8.12 20.10 -43.76
C MET A 1 8.29 18.68 -43.20
N SER A 2 9.12 17.81 -43.79
CA SER A 2 9.46 16.49 -43.26
C SER A 2 10.57 16.54 -42.18
N GLU A 3 11.53 17.46 -42.32
CA GLU A 3 12.69 17.59 -41.43
C GLU A 3 12.30 17.76 -39.94
N ASP A 4 11.34 18.62 -39.65
CA ASP A 4 10.89 18.93 -38.28
C ASP A 4 10.18 17.73 -37.63
N VAL A 5 9.47 16.94 -38.44
CA VAL A 5 8.79 15.71 -37.98
C VAL A 5 9.83 14.63 -37.60
N HIS A 6 10.87 14.44 -38.42
CA HIS A 6 11.95 13.50 -38.11
C HIS A 6 12.79 13.96 -36.92
N GLN A 7 13.02 15.27 -36.78
CA GLN A 7 13.71 15.81 -35.62
C GLN A 7 12.90 15.61 -34.32
N ARG A 8 11.57 15.77 -34.39
CA ARG A 8 10.68 15.45 -33.28
C ARG A 8 10.70 13.95 -32.94
N ALA A 9 10.64 13.08 -33.93
CA ALA A 9 10.72 11.63 -33.72
C ALA A 9 12.05 11.22 -33.05
N ALA A 10 13.19 11.75 -33.51
CA ALA A 10 14.49 11.51 -32.90
C ALA A 10 14.55 11.93 -31.42
N ARG A 11 13.94 13.07 -31.07
CA ARG A 11 13.85 13.52 -29.67
C ARG A 11 13.01 12.58 -28.82
N LEU A 12 11.86 12.12 -29.32
CA LEU A 12 10.99 11.20 -28.58
C LEU A 12 11.63 9.82 -28.39
N ILE A 13 12.34 9.30 -29.40
CA ILE A 13 13.12 8.05 -29.29
C ILE A 13 14.15 8.15 -28.16
N ALA A 14 14.87 9.26 -28.08
CA ALA A 14 15.85 9.49 -27.02
C ALA A 14 15.19 9.63 -25.63
N ALA A 15 14.07 10.35 -25.55
CA ALA A 15 13.34 10.59 -24.30
C ALA A 15 12.70 9.31 -23.73
N GLU A 16 12.19 8.42 -24.58
CA GLU A 16 11.64 7.13 -24.16
C GLU A 16 12.65 6.28 -23.39
N CYS A 17 13.93 6.37 -23.76
CA CYS A 17 14.99 5.58 -23.16
C CYS A 17 15.40 6.04 -21.74
N VAL A 18 15.15 7.32 -21.40
CA VAL A 18 15.67 7.94 -20.16
C VAL A 18 14.54 8.26 -19.19
N GLU A 19 13.48 8.91 -19.66
CA GLU A 19 12.42 9.50 -18.83
C GLU A 19 11.09 8.76 -18.99
N GLY A 20 10.91 8.09 -20.14
CA GLY A 20 9.64 7.52 -20.56
C GLY A 20 8.72 8.60 -21.16
N LEU A 21 7.85 8.19 -22.08
CA LEU A 21 6.95 9.10 -22.79
C LEU A 21 5.55 9.14 -22.18
N ALA A 22 4.89 10.31 -22.31
CA ALA A 22 3.45 10.41 -22.07
C ALA A 22 2.68 9.57 -23.10
N ALA A 23 1.50 9.07 -22.74
CA ALA A 23 0.73 8.13 -23.57
C ALA A 23 0.46 8.68 -24.99
N GLY A 24 0.09 9.96 -25.12
CA GLY A 24 -0.16 10.58 -26.43
C GLY A 24 1.08 10.74 -27.29
N GLU A 25 2.25 10.96 -26.69
CA GLU A 25 3.52 11.07 -27.42
C GLU A 25 4.02 9.70 -27.88
N ARG A 26 3.79 8.66 -27.06
CA ARG A 26 4.08 7.28 -27.43
C ARG A 26 3.24 6.85 -28.63
N THR A 27 1.92 7.06 -28.60
CA THR A 27 1.05 6.67 -29.73
C THR A 27 1.43 7.38 -31.02
N TRP A 28 1.77 8.68 -30.95
CA TRP A 28 2.26 9.42 -32.12
C TRP A 28 3.59 8.86 -32.63
N LEU A 29 4.51 8.51 -31.74
CA LEU A 29 5.81 7.95 -32.12
C LEU A 29 5.63 6.57 -32.77
N GLU A 30 4.83 5.68 -32.18
CA GLU A 30 4.51 4.36 -32.73
C GLU A 30 3.95 4.48 -34.15
N GLU A 31 2.95 5.34 -34.36
CA GLU A 31 2.36 5.60 -35.68
C GLU A 31 3.41 6.13 -36.68
N HIS A 32 4.30 7.03 -36.24
CA HIS A 32 5.37 7.55 -37.09
C HIS A 32 6.40 6.48 -37.48
N LEU A 33 6.76 5.59 -36.55
CA LEU A 33 7.74 4.52 -36.81
C LEU A 33 7.20 3.45 -37.76
N GLU A 34 5.88 3.23 -37.81
CA GLU A 34 5.25 2.35 -38.81
C GLU A 34 5.40 2.89 -40.24
N HIS A 35 5.42 4.21 -40.39
CA HIS A 35 5.44 4.88 -41.69
C HIS A 35 6.84 5.35 -42.14
N CYS A 36 7.80 5.46 -41.22
CA CYS A 36 9.15 5.95 -41.50
C CYS A 36 10.23 4.92 -41.16
N ALA A 37 10.79 4.28 -42.19
CA ALA A 37 11.84 3.26 -42.05
C ALA A 37 13.14 3.81 -41.43
N ASP A 38 13.50 5.05 -41.72
CA ASP A 38 14.74 5.67 -41.21
C ASP A 38 14.67 5.91 -39.71
N CYS A 39 13.55 6.47 -39.22
CA CYS A 39 13.32 6.66 -37.78
C CYS A 39 13.20 5.31 -37.05
N ALA A 40 12.58 4.31 -37.66
CA ALA A 40 12.51 2.95 -37.11
C ALA A 40 13.90 2.28 -37.03
N ALA A 41 14.75 2.46 -38.04
CA ALA A 41 16.13 1.99 -38.00
C ALA A 41 16.93 2.69 -36.90
N HIS A 42 16.76 4.00 -36.73
CA HIS A 42 17.42 4.78 -35.69
C HIS A 42 17.03 4.32 -34.27
N GLY A 43 15.72 4.12 -34.01
CA GLY A 43 15.23 3.60 -32.74
C GLY A 43 15.81 2.23 -32.40
N ARG A 44 15.81 1.30 -33.37
CA ARG A 44 16.40 -0.04 -33.19
C ARG A 44 17.89 0.01 -32.88
N ALA A 45 18.65 0.89 -33.53
CA ALA A 45 20.09 1.04 -33.28
C ALA A 45 20.37 1.52 -31.84
N ILE A 46 19.57 2.45 -31.32
CA ILE A 46 19.66 2.93 -29.94
C ILE A 46 19.33 1.80 -28.96
N GLU A 47 18.25 1.06 -29.19
CA GLU A 47 17.88 -0.07 -28.33
C GLU A 47 18.96 -1.15 -28.30
N GLU A 48 19.56 -1.47 -29.45
CA GLU A 48 20.65 -2.44 -29.54
C GLU A 48 21.90 -1.96 -28.80
N ALA A 49 22.26 -0.68 -28.93
CA ALA A 49 23.34 -0.07 -28.16
C ALA A 49 23.07 -0.13 -26.65
N LEU A 50 21.85 0.20 -26.20
CA LEU A 50 21.47 0.09 -24.79
C LEU A 50 21.50 -1.35 -24.30
N ARG A 51 21.08 -2.32 -25.12
CA ARG A 51 21.13 -3.74 -24.79
C ARG A 51 22.57 -4.21 -24.64
N ALA A 52 23.48 -3.78 -25.52
CA ALA A 52 24.91 -4.07 -25.42
C ALA A 52 25.51 -3.45 -24.15
N LEU A 53 25.18 -2.19 -23.84
CA LEU A 53 25.65 -1.52 -22.62
C LEU A 53 25.13 -2.20 -21.34
N ARG A 54 23.87 -2.63 -21.30
CA ARG A 54 23.30 -3.38 -20.18
C ARG A 54 23.92 -4.78 -20.04
N ALA A 55 24.35 -5.39 -21.13
CA ALA A 55 25.05 -6.67 -21.11
C ALA A 55 26.46 -6.55 -20.51
N VAL A 56 27.10 -5.38 -20.58
CA VAL A 56 28.30 -5.03 -19.81
C VAL A 56 27.90 -4.72 -18.37
N SER A 57 27.32 -5.70 -17.68
CA SER A 57 27.02 -5.56 -16.26
C SER A 57 28.33 -5.46 -15.48
N VAL A 58 28.53 -4.33 -14.79
CA VAL A 58 29.68 -4.15 -13.90
C VAL A 58 29.65 -5.25 -12.85
N PRO A 59 30.72 -6.04 -12.67
CA PRO A 59 30.73 -7.10 -11.67
C PRO A 59 30.56 -6.48 -10.28
N VAL A 60 29.38 -6.66 -9.69
CA VAL A 60 29.12 -6.26 -8.31
C VAL A 60 29.97 -7.15 -7.42
N ARG A 61 30.78 -6.55 -6.55
CA ARG A 61 31.62 -7.30 -5.60
C ARG A 61 30.74 -8.28 -4.82
N PRO A 62 31.06 -9.59 -4.80
CA PRO A 62 30.22 -10.60 -4.14
C PRO A 62 30.00 -10.31 -2.65
N ALA A 63 30.97 -9.64 -2.01
CA ALA A 63 30.84 -9.16 -0.62
C ALA A 63 29.70 -8.15 -0.42
N LEU A 64 29.46 -7.27 -1.39
CA LEU A 64 28.39 -6.29 -1.34
C LEU A 64 27.02 -6.95 -1.53
N LEU A 65 26.93 -7.91 -2.46
CA LEU A 65 25.75 -8.75 -2.65
C LEU A 65 25.41 -9.56 -1.39
N ALA A 66 26.40 -10.18 -0.75
CA ALA A 66 26.20 -10.91 0.49
C ALA A 66 25.73 -9.98 1.63
N ALA A 67 26.33 -8.80 1.76
CA ALA A 67 25.95 -7.83 2.78
C ALA A 67 24.52 -7.28 2.57
N THR A 68 24.12 -6.99 1.34
CA THR A 68 22.75 -6.54 1.03
C THR A 68 21.73 -7.64 1.25
N GLN A 69 22.01 -8.86 0.79
CA GLN A 69 21.14 -10.02 1.03
C GLN A 69 20.96 -10.30 2.52
N LEU A 70 22.03 -10.20 3.31
CA LEU A 70 21.96 -10.37 4.76
C LEU A 70 21.06 -9.31 5.39
N ARG A 71 21.24 -8.02 5.04
CA ARG A 71 20.41 -6.92 5.57
C ARG A 71 18.93 -7.10 5.18
N VAL A 72 18.65 -7.50 3.95
CA VAL A 72 17.28 -7.77 3.49
C VAL A 72 16.66 -8.92 4.27
N ARG A 73 17.40 -10.02 4.47
CA ARG A 73 16.91 -11.17 5.26
C ARG A 73 16.67 -10.82 6.72
N LEU A 74 17.56 -10.05 7.34
CA LEU A 74 17.37 -9.56 8.71
C LEU A 74 16.12 -8.68 8.81
N ARG A 75 15.95 -7.73 7.88
CA ARG A 75 14.79 -6.84 7.86
C ARG A 75 13.48 -7.60 7.61
N ALA A 76 13.50 -8.60 6.73
CA ALA A 76 12.34 -9.45 6.47
C ALA A 76 11.93 -10.25 7.72
N ARG A 77 12.90 -10.77 8.49
CA ARG A 77 12.64 -11.46 9.76
C ARG A 77 12.05 -10.52 10.82
N GLU A 78 12.63 -9.34 10.97
CA GLU A 78 12.15 -8.34 11.93
C GLU A 78 10.70 -7.91 11.64
N LEU A 79 10.38 -7.67 10.36
CA LEU A 79 9.01 -7.36 9.94
C LEU A 79 8.05 -8.53 10.19
N HIS A 80 8.52 -9.76 10.02
CA HIS A 80 7.72 -10.96 10.28
C HIS A 80 7.38 -11.12 11.77
N GLU A 81 8.37 -10.92 12.66
CA GLU A 81 8.19 -10.98 14.11
C GLU A 81 7.29 -9.86 14.64
N GLN A 82 7.44 -8.63 14.12
CA GLN A 82 6.53 -7.54 14.48
C GLN A 82 5.09 -7.84 14.07
N ARG A 83 4.89 -8.45 12.89
CA ARG A 83 3.55 -8.78 12.40
C ARG A 83 2.88 -9.86 13.26
N SER A 84 3.63 -10.85 13.76
CA SER A 84 3.08 -11.90 14.62
C SER A 84 2.69 -11.35 16.01
N ARG A 85 3.55 -10.55 16.64
CA ARG A 85 3.25 -9.89 17.93
C ARG A 85 2.06 -8.95 17.83
N MET A 86 1.99 -8.16 16.76
CA MET A 86 0.89 -7.21 16.54
C MET A 86 -0.44 -7.93 16.26
N ARG A 87 -0.41 -9.10 15.62
CA ARG A 87 -1.60 -9.97 15.48
C ARG A 87 -2.07 -10.48 16.83
N ALA A 88 -1.17 -10.98 17.68
CA ALA A 88 -1.54 -11.45 19.02
C ALA A 88 -2.16 -10.33 19.87
N LEU A 89 -1.57 -9.14 19.85
CA LEU A 89 -2.13 -7.95 20.51
C LEU A 89 -3.51 -7.57 19.94
N CYS A 90 -3.66 -7.57 18.62
CA CYS A 90 -4.94 -7.28 17.96
C CYS A 90 -6.02 -8.31 18.36
N ILE A 91 -5.68 -9.60 18.42
CA ILE A 91 -6.60 -10.66 18.83
C ILE A 91 -6.98 -10.50 20.30
N SER A 92 -6.02 -10.23 21.19
CA SER A 92 -6.31 -10.01 22.62
C SER A 92 -7.19 -8.78 22.86
N CYS A 93 -6.95 -7.70 22.12
CA CYS A 93 -7.75 -6.49 22.18
C CYS A 93 -9.17 -6.74 21.65
N ALA A 94 -9.31 -7.42 20.51
CA ALA A 94 -10.61 -7.82 19.97
C ALA A 94 -11.37 -8.74 20.92
N LEU A 95 -10.70 -9.71 21.54
CA LEU A 95 -11.30 -10.62 22.53
C LEU A 95 -11.77 -9.88 23.77
N SER A 96 -10.92 -9.02 24.36
CA SER A 96 -11.31 -8.21 25.52
C SER A 96 -12.53 -7.34 25.22
N TRP A 97 -12.59 -6.82 24.00
CA TRP A 97 -13.68 -5.97 23.55
C TRP A 97 -14.97 -6.76 23.27
N ILE A 98 -14.89 -7.90 22.58
CA ILE A 98 -16.02 -8.82 22.39
C ILE A 98 -16.54 -9.29 23.75
N LEU A 99 -15.65 -9.61 24.69
CA LEU A 99 -16.04 -10.04 26.02
C LEU A 99 -16.76 -8.92 26.77
N GLY A 100 -16.22 -7.69 26.75
CA GLY A 100 -16.92 -6.52 27.28
C GLY A 100 -18.29 -6.32 26.64
N VAL A 101 -18.37 -6.56 25.32
CA VAL A 101 -19.61 -6.43 24.56
C VAL A 101 -20.64 -7.52 24.96
N VAL A 102 -20.20 -8.75 25.16
CA VAL A 102 -21.09 -9.85 25.52
C VAL A 102 -21.50 -9.78 26.99
N THR A 103 -20.66 -9.25 27.87
CA THR A 103 -20.90 -9.24 29.32
C THR A 103 -21.95 -8.19 29.75
N ALA A 104 -22.04 -7.07 29.04
CA ALA A 104 -23.01 -6.02 29.40
C ALA A 104 -24.49 -6.43 29.26
N PRO A 105 -24.97 -7.09 28.17
CA PRO A 105 -26.34 -7.56 28.11
C PRO A 105 -26.64 -8.69 29.11
N LEU A 106 -25.63 -9.46 29.55
CA LEU A 106 -25.77 -10.45 30.63
C LEU A 106 -26.03 -9.77 31.98
N LEU A 107 -25.24 -8.74 32.32
CA LEU A 107 -25.45 -7.91 33.51
C LEU A 107 -26.78 -7.15 33.43
N TRP A 108 -27.14 -6.66 32.25
CA TRP A 108 -28.42 -5.99 32.02
C TRP A 108 -29.62 -6.93 32.17
N ARG A 109 -29.51 -8.20 31.75
CA ARG A 109 -30.54 -9.23 32.01
C ARG A 109 -30.71 -9.53 33.50
N ALA A 110 -29.61 -9.55 34.26
CA ALA A 110 -29.67 -9.68 35.71
C ALA A 110 -30.36 -8.46 36.35
N PHE A 111 -30.01 -7.25 35.93
CA PHE A 111 -30.64 -6.00 36.39
C PHE A 111 -32.10 -5.87 35.96
N ALA A 112 -32.48 -6.36 34.79
CA ALA A 112 -33.85 -6.38 34.28
C ALA A 112 -34.76 -7.33 35.04
N TRP A 113 -34.20 -8.45 35.49
CA TRP A 113 -34.91 -9.37 36.39
C TRP A 113 -35.20 -8.68 37.72
N VAL A 114 -34.23 -7.94 38.28
CA VAL A 114 -34.41 -7.09 39.47
C VAL A 114 -35.37 -5.91 39.20
N GLY A 115 -35.29 -5.29 38.02
CA GLY A 115 -36.11 -4.13 37.63
C GLY A 115 -37.57 -4.47 37.33
N ARG A 116 -37.88 -5.70 36.91
CA ARG A 116 -39.26 -6.20 36.84
C ARG A 116 -39.93 -6.27 38.21
N SER A 117 -39.16 -6.43 39.28
CA SER A 117 -39.67 -6.30 40.66
C SER A 117 -39.98 -4.84 41.05
N LEU A 118 -39.53 -3.85 40.26
CA LEU A 118 -39.58 -2.41 40.57
C LEU A 118 -40.33 -1.55 39.51
N ALA A 119 -41.01 -2.18 38.53
CA ALA A 119 -41.91 -1.53 37.55
C ALA A 119 -41.33 -0.30 36.80
N LEU A 120 -40.18 -0.46 36.12
CA LEU A 120 -39.59 0.60 35.30
C LEU A 120 -40.06 0.60 33.82
N PRO A 121 -40.05 1.77 33.13
CA PRO A 121 -40.63 1.95 31.79
C PRO A 121 -39.76 1.43 30.63
N ASP A 122 -40.39 0.99 29.54
CA ASP A 122 -39.77 0.35 28.36
C ASP A 122 -38.83 1.26 27.53
N ILE A 123 -38.91 2.59 27.65
CA ILE A 123 -38.13 3.50 26.79
C ILE A 123 -36.61 3.46 27.08
N VAL A 124 -36.26 3.10 28.32
CA VAL A 124 -34.87 2.91 28.76
C VAL A 124 -34.24 1.72 28.02
N TRP A 125 -35.05 0.73 27.61
CA TRP A 125 -34.56 -0.46 26.90
C TRP A 125 -34.14 -0.17 25.47
N MET A 126 -34.92 0.66 24.76
CA MET A 126 -34.66 1.01 23.37
C MET A 126 -33.42 1.90 23.24
N ALA A 127 -33.25 2.86 24.15
CA ALA A 127 -32.08 3.75 24.17
C ALA A 127 -30.79 3.00 24.53
N SER A 128 -30.85 2.08 25.49
CA SER A 128 -29.70 1.24 25.87
C SER A 128 -29.24 0.37 24.72
N PHE A 129 -30.16 -0.26 23.97
CA PHE A 129 -29.80 -1.08 22.80
C PHE A 129 -29.16 -0.26 21.67
N ALA A 130 -29.68 0.94 21.40
CA ALA A 130 -29.14 1.84 20.39
C ALA A 130 -27.74 2.34 20.77
N LEU A 131 -27.56 2.80 22.02
CA LEU A 131 -26.28 3.28 22.54
C LEU A 131 -25.23 2.16 22.57
N TRP A 132 -25.67 0.96 22.95
CA TRP A 132 -24.88 -0.25 22.97
C TRP A 132 -24.32 -0.65 21.60
N TRP A 133 -25.03 -0.35 20.51
CA TRP A 133 -24.59 -0.69 19.15
C TRP A 133 -23.64 0.37 18.54
N ILE A 134 -23.75 1.63 18.96
CA ILE A 134 -22.95 2.74 18.44
C ILE A 134 -21.53 2.74 19.00
N VAL A 135 -21.36 2.45 20.30
CA VAL A 135 -20.04 2.42 20.96
C VAL A 135 -19.09 1.40 20.29
N PRO A 136 -19.56 0.19 19.91
CA PRO A 136 -18.79 -0.76 19.16
C PRO A 136 -18.26 -0.24 17.81
N ALA A 137 -19.16 0.34 17.01
CA ALA A 137 -18.81 0.86 15.69
C ALA A 137 -17.77 1.99 15.79
N ALA A 138 -17.90 2.85 16.79
CA ALA A 138 -16.96 3.95 17.03
C ALA A 138 -15.55 3.46 17.41
N VAL A 139 -15.43 2.48 18.32
CA VAL A 139 -14.11 1.97 18.72
C VAL A 139 -13.46 1.18 17.57
N GLY A 140 -14.22 0.35 16.84
CA GLY A 140 -13.71 -0.33 15.64
C GLY A 140 -13.18 0.65 14.59
N GLY A 141 -13.93 1.74 14.34
CA GLY A 141 -13.53 2.81 13.44
C GLY A 141 -12.26 3.55 13.89
N THR A 142 -12.16 3.93 15.16
CA THR A 142 -10.97 4.60 15.70
C THR A 142 -9.73 3.70 15.68
N LEU A 143 -9.86 2.41 15.96
CA LEU A 143 -8.74 1.45 15.89
C LEU A 143 -8.26 1.26 14.45
N ALA A 144 -9.19 1.13 13.49
CA ALA A 144 -8.88 1.03 12.08
C ALA A 144 -8.21 2.31 11.55
N TRP A 145 -8.68 3.47 12.00
CA TRP A 145 -8.11 4.77 11.67
C TRP A 145 -6.72 4.98 12.29
N TRP A 146 -6.51 4.56 13.54
CA TRP A 146 -5.20 4.62 14.18
C TRP A 146 -4.20 3.68 13.48
N ARG A 147 -4.64 2.48 13.09
CA ARG A 147 -3.83 1.53 12.33
C ARG A 147 -3.44 2.07 10.94
N SER A 148 -4.35 2.77 10.26
CA SER A 148 -4.04 3.37 8.96
C SER A 148 -3.11 4.58 9.08
N ARG A 149 -3.21 5.37 10.16
CA ARG A 149 -2.27 6.46 10.50
C ARG A 149 -0.84 5.95 10.70
N VAL A 150 -0.65 4.93 11.54
CA VAL A 150 0.68 4.35 11.80
C VAL A 150 1.30 3.73 10.54
N ALA A 151 0.48 3.13 9.67
CA ALA A 151 0.95 2.61 8.38
C ALA A 151 1.42 3.73 7.43
N ARG A 152 0.76 4.89 7.43
CA ARG A 152 1.18 6.05 6.63
C ARG A 152 2.50 6.64 7.13
N GLU A 153 2.65 6.84 8.44
CA GLU A 153 3.86 7.42 9.03
C GLU A 153 5.12 6.56 8.80
N ASN A 154 4.99 5.23 8.91
CA ASN A 154 6.08 4.30 8.58
C ASN A 154 6.43 4.28 7.08
N GLY A 155 5.46 4.55 6.21
CA GLY A 155 5.68 4.69 4.77
C GLY A 155 6.56 5.90 4.43
N TYR A 156 6.42 7.01 5.15
CA TYR A 156 7.28 8.20 4.99
C TYR A 156 8.69 7.99 5.57
N ALA A 157 8.82 7.27 6.69
CA ALA A 157 10.12 6.99 7.31
C ALA A 157 11.02 6.06 6.46
N ALA A 158 10.43 5.19 5.64
CA ALA A 158 11.16 4.31 4.73
C ALA A 158 11.65 5.01 3.44
N GLY A 159 11.14 6.21 3.14
CA GLY A 159 11.47 7.00 1.95
C GLY A 159 12.54 8.08 2.17
N LEU A 160 13.06 8.23 3.39
CA LEU A 160 14.16 9.16 3.67
C LEU A 160 15.51 8.48 3.38
N PRO A 161 16.24 8.87 2.31
CA PRO A 161 17.62 8.45 2.16
C PRO A 161 18.42 9.03 3.32
N ARG A 162 19.14 8.15 4.03
CA ARG A 162 20.24 8.55 4.91
C ARG A 162 21.51 8.74 4.10
#